data_AF-A0A3L7X580-F1
#
_entry.id   AF-A0A3L7X580-F1
#
_cell.length_a   1.000
_cell.length_b   1.000
_cell.length_c   1.000
_cell.angle_alpha   90.00
_cell.angle_beta   90.00
_cell.angle_gamma   90.00
#
_symmetry.space_group_name_H-M   'P 1'
#
loop_
_entity.id
_entity.type
_entity.pdbx_description
1 polymer ?
#
loop_
_entity_poly.entity_id
_entity_poly.type
_entity_poly.pdbx_seq_one_letter_code
_entity_poly.pdbx_strand_id
1 'polypeptide(L)'
;MTSFFAYDEITWPEVALLPRNTPLVIPLGAGYDQLQLAAALGAPPRVGLLPALPFGWHGSALSVPDAVLGALLRNLLDSLRDDGFTQVFALTPEGLQLGLEHARIAQPVAARLQPARQQLPPAAAAGSVILFPIGHTEQHGHHLPLSTDNIIIDHISRAAAALLPQLAYSMPLMPYGVSTHRSSFAGTLNSGGRAFEDFWLAVVDALVARGFDRIYLMSGHGGNCSFLTTVVKYAGERHRRIFCATAYLHTAGPAGAAAVKAHRVSAVGGMGHAGELETSMILALRPDLTHMQRVVDETDFVATASYYMDWAEGGALVANPPWDDDTATGSYGAGSVATAAHGHIWLAAAAAEKAEHVREIHEQQRRREQRREAGYGLWGRT
;
A
#
# COMPACT_ATOMS: atom_id res chain seq x y z
N MET A 1 -7.29 -26.86 19.19
CA MET A 1 -7.41 -25.39 19.30
C MET A 1 -6.81 -24.81 18.04
N THR A 2 -7.55 -23.97 17.31
CA THR A 2 -7.08 -23.33 16.07
C THR A 2 -6.01 -22.30 16.39
N SER A 3 -4.85 -22.35 15.71
CA SER A 3 -3.84 -21.30 15.78
C SER A 3 -4.03 -20.26 14.68
N PHE A 4 -3.79 -18.98 14.99
CA PHE A 4 -3.82 -17.89 14.02
C PHE A 4 -2.41 -17.37 13.80
N PHE A 5 -2.07 -17.03 12.56
CA PHE A 5 -0.80 -16.40 12.21
C PHE A 5 -1.02 -15.21 11.28
N ALA A 6 -0.15 -14.20 11.38
CA ALA A 6 -0.14 -13.06 10.46
C ALA A 6 0.45 -13.52 9.12
N TYR A 7 -0.35 -13.49 8.06
CA TYR A 7 0.05 -13.94 6.74
C TYR A 7 1.10 -13.02 6.10
N ASP A 8 1.07 -11.74 6.43
CA ASP A 8 1.98 -10.73 5.88
C ASP A 8 3.33 -10.62 6.62
N GLU A 9 3.50 -11.34 7.73
CA GLU A 9 4.77 -11.39 8.47
C GLU A 9 5.67 -12.57 8.05
N ILE A 10 5.18 -13.49 7.22
CA ILE A 10 5.99 -14.58 6.65
C ILE A 10 6.62 -14.14 5.32
N THR A 11 7.56 -14.93 4.80
CA THR A 11 8.16 -14.71 3.47
C THR A 11 7.52 -15.64 2.44
N TRP A 12 7.71 -15.36 1.14
CA TRP A 12 7.03 -16.13 0.10
C TRP A 12 7.42 -17.63 0.07
N PRO A 13 8.66 -18.06 0.43
CA PRO A 13 8.95 -19.48 0.63
C PRO A 13 8.05 -20.16 1.69
N GLU A 14 7.71 -19.48 2.79
CA GLU A 14 6.76 -20.06 3.75
C GLU A 14 5.34 -20.15 3.16
N VAL A 15 4.91 -19.15 2.38
CA VAL A 15 3.62 -19.21 1.66
C VAL A 15 3.59 -20.42 0.72
N ALA A 16 4.69 -20.67 0.00
CA ALA A 16 4.82 -21.80 -0.92
C ALA A 16 4.70 -23.17 -0.21
N LEU A 17 5.06 -23.24 1.07
CA LEU A 17 4.99 -24.44 1.89
C LEU A 17 3.66 -24.60 2.65
N LEU A 18 2.79 -23.60 2.65
CA LEU A 18 1.49 -23.71 3.31
C LEU A 18 0.63 -24.79 2.63
N PRO A 19 -0.06 -25.66 3.40
CA PRO A 19 -1.08 -26.53 2.85
C PRO A 19 -2.13 -25.70 2.12
N ARG A 20 -2.47 -26.08 0.88
CA ARG A 20 -3.41 -25.33 0.02
C ARG A 20 -4.86 -25.35 0.50
N ASN A 21 -5.16 -26.15 1.52
CA ASN A 21 -6.41 -26.12 2.26
C ASN A 21 -6.34 -25.28 3.56
N THR A 22 -5.23 -24.57 3.82
CA THR A 22 -5.12 -23.62 4.94
C THR A 22 -6.10 -22.47 4.71
N PRO A 23 -7.03 -22.19 5.63
CA PRO A 23 -7.91 -21.04 5.49
C PRO A 23 -7.14 -19.73 5.59
N LEU A 24 -7.33 -18.87 4.60
CA LEU A 24 -6.77 -17.52 4.52
C LEU A 24 -7.91 -16.51 4.54
N VAL A 25 -7.81 -15.51 5.43
CA VAL A 25 -8.91 -14.60 5.73
C VAL A 25 -8.46 -13.15 5.61
N ILE A 26 -9.15 -12.36 4.78
CA ILE A 26 -8.98 -10.90 4.65
C ILE A 26 -10.05 -10.20 5.52
N PRO A 27 -9.67 -9.56 6.64
CA PRO A 27 -10.62 -8.85 7.49
C PRO A 27 -10.97 -7.46 6.94
N LEU A 28 -12.23 -7.05 7.13
CA LEU A 28 -12.64 -5.65 7.04
C LEU A 28 -12.62 -5.03 8.45
N GLY A 29 -11.56 -4.28 8.76
CA GLY A 29 -11.31 -3.77 10.10
C GLY A 29 -10.83 -4.84 11.10
N ALA A 30 -10.98 -4.55 12.39
CA ALA A 30 -10.50 -5.40 13.47
C ALA A 30 -11.59 -5.64 14.53
N GLY A 31 -11.30 -6.47 15.53
CA GLY A 31 -12.20 -6.72 16.67
C GLY A 31 -13.15 -7.91 16.48
N TYR A 32 -12.91 -8.76 15.49
CA TYR A 32 -13.66 -10.01 15.27
C TYR A 32 -13.32 -11.07 16.32
N ASP A 33 -14.29 -11.92 16.64
CA ASP A 33 -14.11 -13.02 17.58
C ASP A 33 -13.42 -14.20 16.86
N GLN A 34 -12.20 -14.49 17.27
CA GLN A 34 -11.40 -15.57 16.69
C GLN A 34 -11.95 -16.96 16.98
N LEU A 35 -12.66 -17.18 18.10
CA LEU A 35 -13.30 -18.46 18.39
C LEU A 35 -14.50 -18.68 17.46
N GLN A 36 -15.30 -17.64 17.23
CA GLN A 36 -16.40 -17.69 16.27
C GLN A 36 -15.88 -17.87 14.84
N LEU A 37 -14.77 -17.22 14.49
CA LEU A 37 -14.13 -17.39 13.19
C LEU A 37 -13.63 -18.82 13.00
N ALA A 38 -12.94 -19.38 13.99
CA ALA A 38 -12.47 -20.75 13.97
C ALA A 38 -13.65 -21.73 13.81
N ALA A 39 -14.74 -21.54 14.54
CA ALA A 39 -15.94 -22.37 14.42
C ALA A 39 -16.57 -22.28 13.02
N ALA A 40 -16.69 -21.08 12.45
CA ALA A 40 -17.22 -20.86 11.10
C ALA A 40 -16.36 -21.53 10.01
N LEU A 41 -15.05 -21.67 10.24
CA LEU A 41 -14.11 -22.34 9.36
C LEU A 41 -14.02 -23.87 9.59
N GLY A 42 -14.82 -24.43 10.50
CA GLY A 42 -14.78 -25.87 10.82
C GLY A 42 -13.62 -26.27 11.76
N ALA A 43 -13.18 -25.36 12.62
CA ALA A 43 -12.11 -25.53 13.60
C ALA A 43 -10.80 -26.10 13.00
N PRO A 44 -10.25 -25.47 11.94
CA PRO A 44 -9.02 -25.93 11.30
C PRO A 44 -7.84 -25.87 12.29
N PRO A 45 -6.75 -26.63 12.06
CA PRO A 45 -5.58 -26.56 12.94
C PRO A 45 -4.91 -25.18 12.92
N ARG A 46 -4.95 -24.47 11.77
CA ARG A 46 -4.38 -23.14 11.61
C ARG A 46 -5.18 -22.27 10.64
N VAL A 47 -5.11 -20.95 10.82
CA VAL A 47 -5.72 -19.92 9.95
C VAL A 47 -4.72 -18.79 9.71
N GLY A 48 -4.54 -18.39 8.45
CA GLY A 48 -3.77 -17.20 8.09
C GLY A 48 -4.67 -15.97 8.07
N LEU A 49 -4.34 -14.96 8.87
CA LEU A 49 -5.02 -13.66 8.82
C LEU A 49 -4.17 -12.71 7.97
N LEU A 50 -4.77 -12.20 6.91
CA LEU A 50 -4.17 -11.15 6.08
C LEU A 50 -4.39 -9.77 6.70
N PRO A 51 -3.64 -8.74 6.28
CA PRO A 51 -3.84 -7.37 6.70
C PRO A 51 -5.30 -6.92 6.56
N ALA A 52 -5.84 -6.28 7.58
CA ALA A 52 -7.20 -5.78 7.52
C ALA A 52 -7.30 -4.58 6.56
N LEU A 53 -8.36 -4.51 5.76
CA LEU A 53 -8.71 -3.23 5.13
C LEU A 53 -9.14 -2.25 6.23
N PRO A 54 -8.59 -1.02 6.27
CA PRO A 54 -8.91 -0.06 7.33
C PRO A 54 -10.29 0.61 7.13
N PHE A 55 -10.75 0.73 5.89
CA PHE A 55 -12.00 1.37 5.52
C PHE A 55 -12.54 0.80 4.20
N GLY A 56 -13.69 1.28 3.74
CA GLY A 56 -14.28 0.96 2.44
C GLY A 56 -15.70 0.42 2.54
N TRP A 57 -16.11 -0.15 3.67
CA TRP A 57 -17.46 -0.72 3.85
C TRP A 57 -18.42 0.26 4.51
N HIS A 58 -19.72 0.00 4.37
CA HIS A 58 -20.75 0.74 5.10
C HIS A 58 -20.56 0.63 6.62
N GLY A 59 -20.51 1.76 7.32
CA GLY A 59 -20.21 1.81 8.76
C GLY A 59 -18.72 1.98 9.09
N SER A 60 -17.83 1.94 8.10
CA SER A 60 -16.46 2.44 8.25
C SER A 60 -16.41 3.97 8.17
N ALA A 61 -15.29 4.55 8.61
CA ALA A 61 -14.95 5.97 8.46
C ALA A 61 -15.20 6.50 7.04
N LEU A 62 -14.63 5.80 6.05
CA LEU A 62 -14.67 6.12 4.63
C LEU A 62 -15.28 4.95 3.87
N SER A 63 -16.60 4.99 3.67
CA SER A 63 -17.31 3.99 2.89
C SER A 63 -17.24 4.30 1.39
N VAL A 64 -17.08 3.26 0.58
CA VAL A 64 -17.27 3.29 -0.87
C VAL A 64 -18.52 2.46 -1.24
N PRO A 65 -19.03 2.52 -2.48
CA PRO A 65 -20.10 1.63 -2.90
C PRO A 65 -19.72 0.14 -2.75
N ASP A 66 -20.64 -0.69 -2.26
CA ASP A 66 -20.38 -2.11 -2.01
C ASP A 66 -19.88 -2.87 -3.25
N ALA A 67 -20.34 -2.50 -4.45
CA ALA A 67 -19.87 -3.09 -5.69
C ALA A 67 -18.38 -2.80 -5.98
N VAL A 68 -17.91 -1.60 -5.63
CA VAL A 68 -16.50 -1.19 -5.79
C VAL A 68 -15.63 -1.96 -4.81
N LEU A 69 -16.02 -2.01 -3.53
CA LEU A 69 -15.32 -2.80 -2.52
C LEU A 69 -15.34 -4.30 -2.87
N GLY A 70 -16.48 -4.82 -3.32
CA GLY A 70 -16.66 -6.21 -3.74
C GLY A 70 -15.75 -6.60 -4.90
N ALA A 71 -15.58 -5.73 -5.90
CA ALA A 71 -14.66 -5.94 -7.00
C ALA A 71 -13.19 -6.03 -6.53
N LEU A 72 -12.78 -5.09 -5.66
CA LEU A 72 -11.44 -5.09 -5.08
C LEU A 72 -11.18 -6.38 -4.27
N LEU A 73 -12.09 -6.74 -3.36
CA LEU A 73 -11.97 -7.95 -2.55
C LEU A 73 -11.95 -9.22 -3.39
N ARG A 74 -12.75 -9.28 -4.47
CA ARG A 74 -12.75 -10.42 -5.39
C ARG A 74 -11.37 -10.64 -5.99
N ASN A 75 -10.72 -9.59 -6.50
CA ASN A 75 -9.38 -9.68 -7.08
C ASN A 75 -8.33 -10.13 -6.04
N LEU A 76 -8.43 -9.66 -4.79
CA LEU A 76 -7.55 -10.10 -3.70
C LEU A 76 -7.75 -11.59 -3.37
N LEU A 77 -9.01 -12.04 -3.24
CA LEU A 77 -9.31 -13.45 -3.02
C LEU A 77 -8.89 -14.33 -4.19
N ASP A 78 -9.03 -13.84 -5.42
CA ASP A 78 -8.57 -14.54 -6.62
C ASP A 78 -7.04 -14.63 -6.67
N SER A 79 -6.30 -13.66 -6.11
CA SER A 79 -4.84 -13.79 -5.96
C SER A 79 -4.45 -14.98 -5.10
N LEU A 80 -5.15 -15.18 -3.98
CA LEU A 80 -4.93 -16.35 -3.13
C LEU A 80 -5.36 -17.67 -3.81
N ARG A 81 -6.39 -17.65 -4.66
CA ARG A 81 -6.81 -18.83 -5.43
C ARG A 81 -5.82 -19.18 -6.53
N ASP A 82 -5.22 -18.18 -7.16
CA ASP A 82 -4.16 -18.37 -8.16
C ASP A 82 -2.91 -19.00 -7.55
N ASP A 83 -2.61 -18.68 -6.28
CA ASP A 83 -1.61 -19.39 -5.47
C ASP A 83 -2.06 -20.82 -5.05
N GLY A 84 -3.22 -21.27 -5.50
CA GLY A 84 -3.78 -22.60 -5.28
C GLY A 84 -4.55 -22.77 -3.98
N PHE A 85 -4.75 -21.71 -3.16
CA PHE A 85 -5.51 -21.84 -1.92
C PHE A 85 -7.01 -22.03 -2.20
N THR A 86 -7.58 -23.06 -1.58
CA THR A 86 -8.99 -23.46 -1.78
C THR A 86 -9.94 -22.87 -0.76
N GLN A 87 -9.40 -22.35 0.35
CA GLN A 87 -10.14 -21.84 1.51
C GLN A 87 -9.77 -20.37 1.71
N VAL A 88 -10.43 -19.47 0.98
CA VAL A 88 -10.15 -18.02 1.03
C VAL A 88 -11.42 -17.25 1.32
N PHE A 89 -11.38 -16.35 2.30
CA PHE A 89 -12.57 -15.68 2.80
C PHE A 89 -12.33 -14.19 3.08
N ALA A 90 -13.34 -13.37 2.80
CA ALA A 90 -13.46 -12.04 3.39
C ALA A 90 -14.23 -12.14 4.71
N LEU A 91 -13.66 -11.62 5.80
CA LEU A 91 -14.33 -11.50 7.10
C LEU A 91 -14.92 -10.09 7.25
N THR A 92 -16.24 -10.02 7.38
CA THR A 92 -16.99 -8.77 7.19
C THR A 92 -17.98 -8.53 8.32
N PRO A 93 -18.39 -7.28 8.56
CA PRO A 93 -19.62 -7.01 9.31
C PRO A 93 -20.84 -7.54 8.55
N GLU A 94 -21.93 -7.76 9.28
CA GLU A 94 -23.21 -8.14 8.69
C GLU A 94 -23.79 -7.01 7.80
N GLY A 95 -24.64 -7.38 6.84
CA GLY A 95 -25.42 -6.43 6.03
C GLY A 95 -24.79 -5.90 4.75
N LEU A 96 -23.57 -6.31 4.39
CA LEU A 96 -22.90 -5.86 3.14
C LEU A 96 -23.31 -6.71 1.91
N GLN A 97 -23.42 -6.05 0.75
CA GLN A 97 -23.77 -6.66 -0.55
C GLN A 97 -22.56 -6.69 -1.51
N LEU A 98 -21.55 -7.48 -1.17
CA LEU A 98 -20.25 -7.49 -1.87
C LEU A 98 -20.21 -8.41 -3.11
N GLY A 99 -21.23 -9.24 -3.33
CA GLY A 99 -21.22 -10.27 -4.38
C GLY A 99 -20.15 -11.36 -4.14
N LEU A 100 -19.93 -11.71 -2.87
CA LEU A 100 -18.93 -12.68 -2.39
C LEU A 100 -19.56 -13.77 -1.52
N GLU A 101 -20.80 -14.16 -1.81
CA GLU A 101 -21.65 -14.98 -0.93
C GLU A 101 -20.98 -16.29 -0.49
N HIS A 102 -20.22 -16.93 -1.37
CA HIS A 102 -19.52 -18.20 -1.10
C HIS A 102 -18.13 -18.03 -0.49
N ALA A 103 -17.61 -16.81 -0.42
CA ALA A 103 -16.26 -16.49 0.07
C ALA A 103 -16.30 -15.41 1.15
N ARG A 104 -17.43 -15.31 1.87
CA ARG A 104 -17.65 -14.30 2.92
C ARG A 104 -18.05 -14.97 4.22
N ILE A 105 -17.38 -14.58 5.29
CA ILE A 105 -17.78 -14.88 6.66
C ILE A 105 -18.27 -13.57 7.27
N ALA A 106 -19.53 -13.55 7.70
CA ALA A 106 -20.12 -12.39 8.36
C ALA A 106 -20.12 -12.61 9.86
N GLN A 107 -19.70 -11.60 10.63
CA GLN A 107 -19.83 -11.61 12.09
C GLN A 107 -20.37 -10.26 12.57
N PRO A 108 -21.16 -10.25 13.66
CA PRO A 108 -21.52 -9.01 14.32
C PRO A 108 -20.27 -8.40 14.97
N VAL A 109 -19.84 -7.24 14.48
CA VAL A 109 -18.77 -6.48 15.13
C VAL A 109 -19.42 -5.56 16.16
N ALA A 110 -19.12 -5.74 17.44
CA ALA A 110 -19.65 -4.88 18.49
C ALA A 110 -19.31 -3.41 18.17
N ALA A 111 -20.30 -2.50 18.19
CA ALA A 111 -20.12 -1.09 17.82
C ALA A 111 -19.00 -0.38 18.62
N ARG A 112 -18.66 -0.88 19.81
CA ARG A 112 -17.56 -0.40 20.67
C ARG A 112 -16.16 -0.89 20.26
N LEU A 113 -16.08 -1.95 19.47
CA LEU A 113 -14.86 -2.58 18.98
C LEU A 113 -14.52 -2.18 17.54
N GLN A 114 -15.21 -1.18 16.98
CA GLN A 114 -14.85 -0.57 15.70
C GLN A 114 -13.77 0.49 15.92
N PRO A 115 -12.47 0.20 15.75
CA PRO A 115 -11.46 1.26 15.64
C PRO A 115 -11.76 2.20 14.44
N ALA A 116 -12.63 1.79 13.51
CA ALA A 116 -13.07 2.58 12.36
C ALA A 116 -13.76 3.90 12.72
N ARG A 117 -14.36 4.08 13.91
CA ARG A 117 -14.88 5.40 14.34
C ARG A 117 -13.77 6.38 14.72
N GLN A 118 -12.55 5.91 14.98
CA GLN A 118 -11.38 6.73 15.36
C GLN A 118 -10.43 7.04 14.19
N GLN A 119 -10.79 6.67 12.96
CA GLN A 119 -9.89 6.71 11.80
C GLN A 119 -10.28 7.75 10.73
N LEU A 120 -11.30 8.58 10.99
CA LEU A 120 -11.52 9.79 10.19
C LEU A 120 -10.57 10.89 10.65
N PRO A 121 -10.09 11.76 9.75
CA PRO A 121 -9.47 12.99 10.18
C PRO A 121 -10.48 13.74 11.06
N PRO A 122 -10.10 14.15 12.29
CA PRO A 122 -11.01 14.89 13.16
C PRO A 122 -11.39 16.21 12.48
N ALA A 123 -12.47 16.86 12.93
CA ALA A 123 -12.85 18.18 12.41
C ALA A 123 -11.70 19.21 12.52
N ALA A 124 -10.80 19.03 13.50
CA ALA A 124 -9.59 19.84 13.66
C ALA A 124 -8.56 19.68 12.52
N ALA A 125 -8.66 18.63 11.70
CA ALA A 125 -7.85 18.41 10.50
C ALA A 125 -8.44 19.09 9.25
N ALA A 126 -9.51 19.87 9.39
CA ALA A 126 -10.03 20.68 8.29
C ALA A 126 -8.94 21.63 7.77
N GLY A 127 -8.72 21.62 6.46
CA GLY A 127 -7.65 22.38 5.81
C GLY A 127 -6.28 21.71 5.80
N SER A 128 -6.07 20.61 6.55
CA SER A 128 -4.84 19.81 6.47
C SER A 128 -4.76 19.00 5.17
N VAL A 129 -3.55 18.59 4.80
CA VAL A 129 -3.35 17.56 3.77
C VAL A 129 -3.63 16.18 4.39
N ILE A 130 -4.57 15.45 3.79
CA ILE A 130 -4.88 14.07 4.20
C ILE A 130 -3.92 13.12 3.48
N LEU A 131 -3.01 12.49 4.24
CA LEU A 131 -2.03 11.54 3.73
C LEU A 131 -2.63 10.14 3.75
N PHE A 132 -2.63 9.46 2.61
CA PHE A 132 -2.97 8.04 2.53
C PHE A 132 -1.69 7.24 2.28
N PRO A 133 -1.16 6.53 3.28
CA PRO A 133 -0.13 5.52 3.04
C PRO A 133 -0.77 4.31 2.35
N ILE A 134 -0.26 3.98 1.15
CA ILE A 134 -0.73 2.87 0.32
C ILE A 134 0.45 1.95 0.07
N GLY A 135 0.52 0.86 0.82
CA GLY A 135 1.55 -0.15 0.66
C GLY A 135 1.09 -1.26 -0.28
N HIS A 136 1.61 -2.45 -0.02
CA HIS A 136 1.26 -3.66 -0.71
C HIS A 136 1.61 -4.89 0.13
N THR A 137 0.92 -6.01 -0.13
CA THR A 137 1.25 -7.32 0.44
C THR A 137 1.82 -8.16 -0.69
N GLU A 138 3.15 -8.30 -0.74
CA GLU A 138 3.84 -9.05 -1.81
C GLU A 138 5.16 -9.68 -1.41
N GLN A 139 5.56 -10.69 -2.18
CA GLN A 139 6.86 -11.35 -2.04
C GLN A 139 8.01 -10.32 -2.06
N HIS A 140 9.02 -10.50 -1.21
CA HIS A 140 10.24 -9.68 -1.23
C HIS A 140 11.47 -10.57 -1.06
N GLY A 141 11.68 -11.46 -2.03
CA GLY A 141 12.74 -12.45 -1.97
C GLY A 141 12.56 -13.42 -0.80
N HIS A 142 13.63 -14.12 -0.45
CA HIS A 142 13.58 -15.14 0.61
C HIS A 142 13.73 -14.57 2.03
N HIS A 143 14.08 -13.29 2.16
CA HIS A 143 14.55 -12.71 3.42
C HIS A 143 13.64 -11.64 4.03
N LEU A 144 12.71 -11.05 3.27
CA LEU A 144 11.83 -10.01 3.77
C LEU A 144 10.36 -10.47 3.85
N PRO A 145 9.59 -9.95 4.82
CA PRO A 145 8.18 -10.30 4.98
C PRO A 145 7.33 -9.72 3.85
N LEU A 146 6.15 -10.31 3.62
CA LEU A 146 5.22 -9.80 2.60
C LEU A 146 4.73 -8.37 2.88
N SER A 147 4.87 -7.91 4.12
CA SER A 147 4.49 -6.57 4.60
C SER A 147 5.58 -5.50 4.42
N THR A 148 6.62 -5.73 3.62
CA THR A 148 7.73 -4.79 3.45
C THR A 148 7.26 -3.37 3.08
N ASP A 149 6.53 -3.23 1.99
CA ASP A 149 5.98 -1.94 1.53
C ASP A 149 5.08 -1.29 2.57
N ASN A 150 4.25 -2.12 3.23
CA ASN A 150 3.32 -1.73 4.28
C ASN A 150 4.04 -1.10 5.48
N ILE A 151 5.07 -1.77 5.99
CA ILE A 151 5.86 -1.32 7.14
C ILE A 151 6.57 0.01 6.82
N ILE A 152 7.17 0.10 5.62
CA ILE A 152 7.94 1.27 5.21
C ILE A 152 7.04 2.50 5.05
N ILE A 153 5.95 2.40 4.28
CA ILE A 153 5.13 3.57 3.97
C ILE A 153 4.28 4.04 5.15
N ASP A 154 3.84 3.13 6.03
CA ASP A 154 3.13 3.52 7.27
C ASP A 154 4.05 4.32 8.19
N HIS A 155 5.32 3.88 8.35
CA HIS A 155 6.31 4.64 9.12
C HIS A 155 6.54 6.03 8.52
N ILE A 156 6.81 6.13 7.22
CA ILE A 156 7.14 7.38 6.54
C ILE A 156 5.96 8.37 6.61
N SER A 157 4.74 7.90 6.38
CA SER A 157 3.53 8.74 6.44
C SER A 157 3.29 9.30 7.84
N ARG A 158 3.40 8.47 8.88
CA ARG A 158 3.26 8.91 10.28
C ARG A 158 4.36 9.88 10.69
N ALA A 159 5.60 9.60 10.32
CA ALA A 159 6.73 10.47 10.60
C ALA A 159 6.59 11.84 9.90
N ALA A 160 6.17 11.86 8.64
CA ALA A 160 5.91 13.10 7.90
C ALA A 160 4.77 13.92 8.53
N ALA A 161 3.66 13.29 8.92
CA ALA A 161 2.58 13.96 9.62
C ALA A 161 3.01 14.50 11.00
N ALA A 162 3.86 13.77 11.73
CA ALA A 162 4.38 14.19 13.03
C ALA A 162 5.32 15.41 12.95
N LEU A 163 6.01 15.60 11.81
CA LEU A 163 6.79 16.82 11.56
C LEU A 163 5.91 18.05 11.33
N LEU A 164 4.65 17.85 10.94
CA LEU A 164 3.70 18.89 10.53
C LEU A 164 2.29 18.67 11.10
N PRO A 165 2.12 18.56 12.42
CA PRO A 165 0.86 18.10 13.05
C PRO A 165 -0.33 19.04 12.82
N GLN A 166 -0.08 20.30 12.43
CA GLN A 166 -1.11 21.29 12.09
C GLN A 166 -1.42 21.35 10.58
N LEU A 167 -0.61 20.73 9.73
CA LEU A 167 -0.72 20.84 8.27
C LEU A 167 -1.04 19.50 7.60
N ALA A 168 -0.85 18.37 8.28
CA ALA A 168 -1.09 17.04 7.74
C ALA A 168 -1.76 16.11 8.74
N TYR A 169 -2.49 15.14 8.20
CA TYR A 169 -3.08 14.03 8.97
C TYR A 169 -2.84 12.72 8.22
N SER A 170 -2.18 11.76 8.86
CA SER A 170 -1.96 10.43 8.30
C SER A 170 -3.16 9.54 8.55
N MET A 171 -3.76 9.05 7.48
CA MET A 171 -4.77 8.00 7.52
C MET A 171 -4.13 6.65 7.85
N PRO A 172 -4.92 5.64 8.26
CA PRO A 172 -4.45 4.27 8.36
C PRO A 172 -3.92 3.74 7.03
N LEU A 173 -2.90 2.88 7.10
CA LEU A 173 -2.33 2.15 5.97
C LEU A 173 -3.39 1.37 5.19
N MET A 174 -3.43 1.56 3.87
CA MET A 174 -4.05 0.64 2.93
C MET A 174 -3.02 -0.44 2.54
N PRO A 175 -3.22 -1.72 2.92
CA PRO A 175 -2.20 -2.75 2.76
C PRO A 175 -2.23 -3.47 1.40
N TYR A 176 -3.07 -2.99 0.48
CA TYR A 176 -3.30 -3.60 -0.82
C TYR A 176 -3.22 -2.56 -1.94
N GLY A 177 -2.57 -2.98 -3.01
CA GLY A 177 -2.22 -2.17 -4.16
C GLY A 177 -2.37 -2.96 -5.45
N VAL A 178 -1.72 -2.52 -6.52
CA VAL A 178 -1.72 -3.20 -7.83
C VAL A 178 -0.34 -3.75 -8.10
N SER A 179 -0.24 -5.07 -8.29
CA SER A 179 0.97 -5.74 -8.77
C SER A 179 0.69 -6.48 -10.07
N THR A 180 1.56 -6.26 -11.05
CA THR A 180 1.50 -6.82 -12.41
C THR A 180 2.40 -8.05 -12.59
N HIS A 181 2.96 -8.57 -11.50
CA HIS A 181 3.94 -9.67 -11.52
C HIS A 181 3.55 -10.86 -10.62
N ARG A 182 2.29 -10.90 -10.19
CA ARG A 182 1.80 -11.87 -9.20
C ARG A 182 1.97 -13.35 -9.58
N SER A 183 2.10 -13.66 -10.87
CA SER A 183 2.15 -15.05 -11.36
C SER A 183 3.51 -15.71 -11.22
N SER A 184 4.58 -14.94 -10.94
CA SER A 184 5.94 -15.47 -10.86
C SER A 184 6.25 -16.05 -9.47
N PHE A 185 5.69 -15.50 -8.39
CA PHE A 185 5.99 -15.92 -7.02
C PHE A 185 4.75 -15.81 -6.11
N ALA A 186 4.61 -16.77 -5.19
CA ALA A 186 3.47 -16.85 -4.28
C ALA A 186 3.42 -15.67 -3.28
N GLY A 187 2.24 -15.39 -2.74
CA GLY A 187 2.05 -14.39 -1.68
C GLY A 187 1.86 -12.95 -2.16
N THR A 188 1.87 -12.72 -3.47
CA THR A 188 1.63 -11.40 -4.06
C THR A 188 0.15 -11.18 -4.32
N LEU A 189 -0.42 -10.20 -3.62
CA LEU A 189 -1.84 -9.86 -3.79
C LEU A 189 -2.01 -8.84 -4.92
N ASN A 190 -3.13 -8.88 -5.63
CA ASN A 190 -3.44 -7.84 -6.61
C ASN A 190 -4.89 -7.38 -6.45
N SER A 191 -5.08 -6.09 -6.17
CA SER A 191 -6.41 -5.49 -6.11
C SER A 191 -7.05 -5.30 -7.49
N GLY A 192 -6.26 -5.42 -8.57
CA GLY A 192 -6.68 -5.21 -9.95
C GLY A 192 -6.78 -3.72 -10.31
N GLY A 193 -6.08 -3.30 -11.35
CA GLY A 193 -5.91 -1.88 -11.70
C GLY A 193 -7.20 -1.06 -11.75
N ARG A 194 -8.24 -1.55 -12.44
CA ARG A 194 -9.53 -0.85 -12.52
C ARG A 194 -10.24 -0.75 -11.17
N ALA A 195 -10.28 -1.84 -10.41
CA ALA A 195 -10.93 -1.86 -9.11
C ALA A 195 -10.18 -0.98 -8.10
N PHE A 196 -8.85 -0.93 -8.18
CA PHE A 196 -8.02 -0.01 -7.41
C PHE A 196 -8.33 1.45 -7.73
N GLU A 197 -8.36 1.81 -9.02
CA GLU A 197 -8.69 3.17 -9.46
C GLU A 197 -10.10 3.58 -9.01
N ASP A 198 -11.10 2.71 -9.22
CA ASP A 198 -12.48 2.96 -8.83
C ASP A 198 -12.62 3.11 -7.30
N PHE A 199 -11.90 2.28 -6.53
CA PHE A 199 -11.88 2.36 -5.07
C PHE A 199 -11.32 3.69 -4.59
N TRP A 200 -10.13 4.08 -5.08
CA TRP A 200 -9.50 5.32 -4.64
C TRP A 200 -10.24 6.57 -5.11
N LEU A 201 -10.87 6.53 -6.29
CA LEU A 201 -11.77 7.60 -6.71
C LEU A 201 -12.98 7.73 -5.78
N ALA A 202 -13.61 6.62 -5.39
CA ALA A 202 -14.72 6.63 -4.44
C ALA A 202 -14.29 7.11 -3.04
N VAL A 203 -13.08 6.77 -2.59
CA VAL A 203 -12.50 7.31 -1.34
C VAL A 203 -12.31 8.82 -1.42
N VAL A 204 -11.75 9.32 -2.53
CA VAL A 204 -11.62 10.76 -2.77
C VAL A 204 -12.99 11.43 -2.79
N ASP A 205 -13.97 10.89 -3.52
CA ASP A 205 -15.34 11.40 -3.56
C ASP A 205 -15.93 11.52 -2.15
N ALA A 206 -15.72 10.51 -1.30
CA ALA A 206 -16.19 10.51 0.09
C ALA A 206 -15.52 11.58 0.96
N LEU A 207 -14.23 11.88 0.75
CA LEU A 207 -13.50 12.93 1.46
C LEU A 207 -13.95 14.33 1.02
N VAL A 208 -14.11 14.54 -0.29
CA VAL A 208 -14.54 15.83 -0.85
C VAL A 208 -15.95 16.16 -0.36
N ALA A 209 -16.85 15.17 -0.32
CA ALA A 209 -18.19 15.33 0.25
C ALA A 209 -18.18 15.76 1.73
N ARG A 210 -17.07 15.55 2.44
CA ARG A 210 -16.86 15.96 3.84
C ARG A 210 -16.08 17.27 3.98
N GLY A 211 -15.72 17.92 2.87
CA GLY A 211 -15.03 19.22 2.86
C GLY A 211 -13.51 19.15 2.86
N PHE A 212 -12.90 17.97 2.71
CA PHE A 212 -11.45 17.86 2.51
C PHE A 212 -11.10 18.20 1.07
N ASP A 213 -10.06 19.01 0.89
CA ASP A 213 -9.67 19.57 -0.40
C ASP A 213 -8.19 19.37 -0.73
N ARG A 214 -7.39 18.84 0.19
CA ARG A 214 -5.96 18.53 0.00
C ARG A 214 -5.73 17.06 0.32
N ILE A 215 -5.40 16.27 -0.70
CA ILE A 215 -5.28 14.81 -0.59
C ILE A 215 -3.92 14.40 -1.17
N TYR A 216 -3.16 13.61 -0.43
CA TYR A 216 -1.89 13.05 -0.88
C TYR A 216 -1.93 11.53 -0.81
N LEU A 217 -1.98 10.88 -1.97
CA LEU A 217 -1.91 9.43 -2.11
C LEU A 217 -0.43 9.02 -2.20
N MET A 218 0.09 8.44 -1.12
CA MET A 218 1.51 8.10 -0.98
C MET A 218 1.73 6.61 -1.27
N SER A 219 2.50 6.30 -2.32
CA SER A 219 2.84 4.93 -2.64
C SER A 219 4.04 4.42 -1.84
N GLY A 220 3.88 3.22 -1.27
CA GLY A 220 4.95 2.37 -0.76
C GLY A 220 5.43 1.32 -1.77
N HIS A 221 4.73 1.16 -2.89
CA HIS A 221 4.92 0.07 -3.85
C HIS A 221 5.01 0.61 -5.28
N GLY A 222 6.00 0.15 -6.06
CA GLY A 222 6.23 0.60 -7.44
C GLY A 222 5.01 0.44 -8.35
N GLY A 223 4.33 -0.72 -8.29
CA GLY A 223 3.19 -1.03 -9.15
C GLY A 223 1.98 -0.12 -8.99
N ASN A 224 1.85 0.60 -7.86
CA ASN A 224 0.76 1.55 -7.64
C ASN A 224 0.92 2.86 -8.45
N CYS A 225 2.13 3.24 -8.85
CA CYS A 225 2.47 4.60 -9.29
C CYS A 225 1.66 5.08 -10.49
N SER A 226 1.54 4.22 -11.52
CA SER A 226 0.82 4.53 -12.75
C SER A 226 -0.69 4.68 -12.49
N PHE A 227 -1.27 3.80 -11.68
CA PHE A 227 -2.69 3.84 -11.31
C PHE A 227 -3.00 5.05 -10.42
N LEU A 228 -2.16 5.37 -9.45
CA LEU A 228 -2.34 6.58 -8.63
C LEU A 228 -2.23 7.86 -9.47
N THR A 229 -1.33 7.89 -10.46
CA THR A 229 -1.25 9.00 -11.43
C THR A 229 -2.57 9.15 -12.21
N THR A 230 -3.20 8.04 -12.58
CA THR A 230 -4.53 8.04 -13.21
C THR A 230 -5.62 8.55 -12.25
N VAL A 231 -5.63 8.05 -11.01
CA VAL A 231 -6.58 8.48 -9.96
C VAL A 231 -6.51 10.00 -9.74
N VAL A 232 -5.32 10.59 -9.55
CA VAL A 232 -5.21 12.03 -9.28
C VAL A 232 -5.70 12.89 -10.45
N LYS A 233 -5.52 12.43 -11.69
CA LYS A 233 -6.04 13.11 -12.90
C LYS A 233 -7.57 13.09 -12.92
N TYR A 234 -8.19 11.92 -12.74
CA TYR A 234 -9.64 11.79 -12.72
C TYR A 234 -10.27 12.52 -11.52
N ALA A 235 -9.64 12.45 -10.34
CA ALA A 235 -10.08 13.18 -9.15
C ALA A 235 -10.06 14.69 -9.38
N GLY A 236 -8.99 15.23 -9.98
CA GLY A 236 -8.89 16.65 -10.30
C GLY A 236 -9.92 17.13 -11.33
N GLU A 237 -10.27 16.27 -12.30
CA GLU A 237 -11.33 16.56 -13.27
C GLU A 237 -12.73 16.54 -12.62
N ARG A 238 -13.02 15.52 -11.79
CA ARG A 238 -14.28 15.39 -11.05
C ARG A 238 -14.49 16.52 -10.05
N HIS A 239 -13.42 16.94 -9.38
CA HIS A 239 -13.47 17.89 -8.26
C HIS A 239 -12.53 19.08 -8.51
N ARG A 240 -12.95 20.04 -9.33
CA ARG A 240 -12.11 21.16 -9.81
C ARG A 240 -11.53 22.09 -8.72
N ARG A 241 -11.87 21.89 -7.45
CA ARG A 241 -11.47 22.73 -6.31
C ARG A 241 -10.46 22.07 -5.38
N ILE A 242 -10.21 20.78 -5.52
CA ILE A 242 -9.25 20.06 -4.68
C ILE A 242 -7.84 20.12 -5.28
N PHE A 243 -6.87 19.81 -4.43
CA PHE A 243 -5.51 19.44 -4.79
C PHE A 243 -5.31 17.97 -4.41
N CYS A 244 -5.46 17.07 -5.38
CA CYS A 244 -5.17 15.65 -5.22
C CYS A 244 -3.81 15.35 -5.87
N ALA A 245 -2.88 14.79 -5.10
CA ALA A 245 -1.51 14.59 -5.52
C ALA A 245 -1.01 13.19 -5.21
N THR A 246 0.01 12.78 -5.96
CA THR A 246 0.82 11.60 -5.70
C THR A 246 2.27 11.89 -6.11
N ALA A 247 3.20 11.07 -5.66
CA ALA A 247 4.59 11.03 -6.11
C ALA A 247 4.90 9.58 -6.51
N TYR A 248 5.95 9.35 -7.27
CA TYR A 248 6.32 7.99 -7.71
C TYR A 248 6.54 7.06 -6.50
N LEU A 249 7.62 7.22 -5.74
CA LEU A 249 7.87 6.40 -4.54
C LEU A 249 8.30 7.24 -3.33
N HIS A 250 8.48 6.59 -2.18
CA HIS A 250 8.75 7.25 -0.90
C HIS A 250 10.12 7.97 -0.84
N THR A 251 11.07 7.63 -1.71
CA THR A 251 12.41 8.26 -1.83
C THR A 251 12.69 8.83 -3.23
N ALA A 252 11.66 9.03 -4.05
CA ALA A 252 11.83 9.45 -5.44
C ALA A 252 11.98 10.97 -5.65
N GLY A 253 11.74 11.81 -4.62
CA GLY A 253 11.97 13.24 -4.73
C GLY A 253 13.45 13.62 -4.55
N PRO A 254 13.79 14.91 -4.68
CA PRO A 254 15.19 15.35 -4.69
C PRO A 254 15.96 15.04 -3.40
N ALA A 255 15.31 15.17 -2.23
CA ALA A 255 15.96 14.95 -0.94
C ALA A 255 16.18 13.47 -0.66
N GLY A 256 15.15 12.64 -0.91
CA GLY A 256 15.23 11.18 -0.80
C GLY A 256 16.27 10.62 -1.77
N ALA A 257 16.24 11.01 -3.03
CA ALA A 257 17.19 10.56 -4.04
C ALA A 257 18.64 10.97 -3.71
N ALA A 258 18.84 12.17 -3.16
CA ALA A 258 20.16 12.61 -2.71
C ALA A 258 20.68 11.76 -1.54
N ALA A 259 19.84 11.45 -0.56
CA ALA A 259 20.21 10.59 0.57
C ALA A 259 20.49 9.14 0.14
N VAL A 260 19.68 8.59 -0.77
CA VAL A 260 19.93 7.28 -1.39
C VAL A 260 21.29 7.29 -2.10
N LYS A 261 21.53 8.27 -2.97
CA LYS A 261 22.80 8.39 -3.71
C LYS A 261 24.02 8.55 -2.80
N ALA A 262 23.89 9.25 -1.68
CA ALA A 262 25.00 9.50 -0.76
C ALA A 262 25.42 8.27 0.06
N HIS A 263 24.50 7.34 0.32
CA HIS A 263 24.73 6.21 1.23
C HIS A 263 24.64 4.84 0.57
N ARG A 264 24.15 4.77 -0.68
CA ARG A 264 24.10 3.55 -1.48
C ARG A 264 25.47 2.88 -1.57
N VAL A 265 25.49 1.56 -1.35
CA VAL A 265 26.66 0.70 -1.51
C VAL A 265 26.59 -0.11 -2.80
N SER A 266 25.41 -0.62 -3.14
CA SER A 266 25.18 -1.42 -4.34
C SER A 266 25.38 -0.62 -5.63
N ALA A 267 25.69 -1.30 -6.74
CA ALA A 267 25.62 -0.69 -8.07
C ALA A 267 24.16 -0.45 -8.49
N VAL A 268 23.96 0.34 -9.56
CA VAL A 268 22.65 0.50 -10.23
C VAL A 268 22.06 -0.89 -10.51
N GLY A 269 20.76 -1.07 -10.21
CA GLY A 269 20.11 -2.39 -10.18
C GLY A 269 20.00 -3.00 -8.78
N GLY A 270 20.81 -2.55 -7.81
CA GLY A 270 20.82 -3.10 -6.45
C GLY A 270 19.67 -2.70 -5.53
N MET A 271 18.76 -1.81 -5.94
CA MET A 271 17.67 -1.28 -5.09
C MET A 271 16.29 -1.38 -5.73
N GLY A 272 16.08 -2.26 -6.72
CA GLY A 272 14.79 -2.40 -7.42
C GLY A 272 13.67 -2.95 -6.54
N HIS A 273 13.87 -4.17 -6.02
CA HIS A 273 12.90 -4.92 -5.20
C HIS A 273 13.62 -5.91 -4.29
N ALA A 274 13.25 -5.97 -3.02
CA ALA A 274 13.97 -6.69 -1.96
C ALA A 274 15.48 -6.36 -1.88
N GLY A 275 15.88 -5.22 -2.45
CA GLY A 275 17.26 -4.79 -2.60
C GLY A 275 17.81 -4.10 -1.36
N GLU A 276 18.94 -3.39 -1.53
CA GLU A 276 19.63 -2.71 -0.44
C GLU A 276 18.71 -1.72 0.31
N LEU A 277 17.90 -0.97 -0.43
CA LEU A 277 17.04 0.09 0.11
C LEU A 277 16.00 -0.46 1.09
N GLU A 278 15.13 -1.34 0.60
CA GLU A 278 14.03 -1.92 1.40
C GLU A 278 14.58 -2.79 2.53
N THR A 279 15.57 -3.63 2.25
CA THR A 279 16.20 -4.48 3.27
C THR A 279 16.78 -3.63 4.41
N SER A 280 17.43 -2.50 4.09
CA SER A 280 17.96 -1.60 5.11
C SER A 280 16.85 -0.96 5.95
N MET A 281 15.75 -0.53 5.31
CA MET A 281 14.61 0.06 6.00
C MET A 281 13.90 -0.96 6.91
N ILE A 282 13.71 -2.20 6.47
CA ILE A 282 13.12 -3.25 7.31
C ILE A 282 14.05 -3.67 8.45
N LEU A 283 15.37 -3.75 8.22
CA LEU A 283 16.33 -3.97 9.31
C LEU A 283 16.25 -2.89 10.40
N ALA A 284 15.93 -1.65 10.03
CA ALA A 284 15.76 -0.55 10.97
C ALA A 284 14.41 -0.57 11.72
N LEU A 285 13.36 -1.14 11.11
CA LEU A 285 11.98 -1.08 11.63
C LEU A 285 11.52 -2.40 12.28
N ARG A 286 11.77 -3.52 11.63
CA ARG A 286 11.35 -4.88 11.99
C ARG A 286 12.48 -5.90 11.71
N PRO A 287 13.64 -5.77 12.37
CA PRO A 287 14.73 -6.73 12.22
C PRO A 287 14.31 -8.15 12.63
N ASP A 288 13.29 -8.29 13.47
CA ASP A 288 12.68 -9.56 13.88
C ASP A 288 11.99 -10.32 12.73
N LEU A 289 11.56 -9.60 11.69
CA LEU A 289 10.98 -10.18 10.47
C LEU A 289 11.99 -10.37 9.33
N THR A 290 13.25 -9.95 9.53
CA THR A 290 14.28 -10.04 8.49
C THR A 290 15.11 -11.30 8.64
N HIS A 291 15.23 -12.08 7.58
CA HIS A 291 16.03 -13.31 7.54
C HIS A 291 17.29 -13.13 6.70
N MET A 292 18.23 -12.27 7.14
CA MET A 292 19.45 -11.92 6.38
C MET A 292 20.28 -13.14 5.93
N GLN A 293 20.23 -14.25 6.65
CA GLN A 293 20.88 -15.51 6.25
C GLN A 293 20.28 -16.16 4.99
N ARG A 294 19.12 -15.70 4.53
CA ARG A 294 18.42 -16.17 3.34
C ARG A 294 18.52 -15.21 2.15
N VAL A 295 19.17 -14.06 2.33
CA VAL A 295 19.39 -13.09 1.25
C VAL A 295 20.04 -13.76 0.04
N VAL A 296 19.51 -13.43 -1.13
CA VAL A 296 20.14 -13.74 -2.42
C VAL A 296 20.14 -12.46 -3.23
N ASP A 297 21.33 -11.99 -3.60
CA ASP A 297 21.47 -10.83 -4.47
C ASP A 297 21.30 -11.27 -5.92
N GLU A 298 20.33 -10.68 -6.61
CA GLU A 298 20.13 -10.82 -8.04
C GLU A 298 20.21 -9.41 -8.61
N THR A 299 21.18 -9.14 -9.48
CA THR A 299 21.43 -7.80 -10.07
C THR A 299 21.79 -7.86 -11.56
N ASP A 300 21.88 -9.06 -12.13
CA ASP A 300 22.24 -9.33 -13.53
C ASP A 300 20.98 -9.51 -14.39
N PHE A 301 20.09 -8.51 -14.34
CA PHE A 301 18.84 -8.51 -15.11
C PHE A 301 19.09 -8.17 -16.58
N VAL A 302 18.10 -8.44 -17.43
CA VAL A 302 18.09 -8.00 -18.83
C VAL A 302 17.94 -6.46 -18.88
N ALA A 303 19.07 -5.75 -18.85
CA ALA A 303 19.13 -4.30 -18.75
C ALA A 303 20.02 -3.63 -19.81
N THR A 304 19.73 -2.36 -20.10
CA THR A 304 20.55 -1.44 -20.91
C THR A 304 20.55 -0.06 -20.26
N ALA A 305 21.39 0.86 -20.75
CA ALA A 305 21.36 2.26 -20.29
C ALA A 305 20.00 2.96 -20.51
N SER A 306 19.14 2.45 -21.40
CA SER A 306 17.81 2.99 -21.69
C SER A 306 16.66 2.17 -21.13
N TYR A 307 16.94 1.09 -20.40
CA TYR A 307 15.95 0.20 -19.81
C TYR A 307 16.58 -0.55 -18.64
N TYR A 308 16.25 -0.18 -17.42
CA TYR A 308 16.76 -0.82 -16.20
C TYR A 308 15.80 -0.61 -15.04
N MET A 309 15.87 -1.51 -14.05
CA MET A 309 15.15 -1.39 -12.79
C MET A 309 16.10 -0.92 -11.69
N ASP A 310 15.61 -0.03 -10.83
CA ASP A 310 16.25 0.42 -9.59
C ASP A 310 15.12 0.95 -8.68
N TRP A 311 15.40 1.59 -7.54
CA TRP A 311 14.34 2.09 -6.65
C TRP A 311 13.40 3.12 -7.30
N ALA A 312 13.87 3.77 -8.36
CA ALA A 312 13.05 4.54 -9.28
C ALA A 312 13.24 3.94 -10.67
N GLU A 313 12.15 3.46 -11.29
CA GLU A 313 12.18 3.01 -12.68
C GLU A 313 12.78 4.11 -13.57
N GLY A 314 13.71 3.71 -14.43
CA GLY A 314 14.46 4.63 -15.28
C GLY A 314 14.59 4.13 -16.72
N GLY A 315 15.24 4.95 -17.54
CA GLY A 315 15.39 4.67 -18.97
C GLY A 315 14.40 5.44 -19.85
N ALA A 316 14.43 5.12 -21.15
CA ALA A 316 13.59 5.76 -22.17
C ALA A 316 12.33 4.95 -22.51
N LEU A 317 12.29 3.69 -22.08
CA LEU A 317 11.20 2.74 -22.34
C LEU A 317 10.67 2.21 -21.01
N VAL A 318 9.36 2.03 -20.94
CA VAL A 318 8.67 1.35 -19.84
C VAL A 318 8.14 0.03 -20.36
N ALA A 319 8.47 -1.06 -19.69
CA ALA A 319 7.99 -2.40 -20.01
C ALA A 319 7.70 -3.19 -18.73
N ASN A 320 6.90 -4.25 -18.87
CA ASN A 320 6.49 -5.12 -17.76
C ASN A 320 6.67 -6.59 -18.18
N PRO A 321 7.92 -7.08 -18.27
CA PRO A 321 8.17 -8.49 -18.54
C PRO A 321 7.73 -9.37 -17.34
N PRO A 322 7.50 -10.67 -17.57
CA PRO A 322 7.43 -11.66 -16.49
C PRO A 322 8.67 -11.58 -15.59
N TRP A 323 8.51 -11.66 -14.27
CA TRP A 323 9.67 -11.54 -13.36
C TRP A 323 10.57 -12.77 -13.37
N ASP A 324 10.02 -13.93 -13.73
CA ASP A 324 10.75 -15.18 -13.92
C ASP A 324 11.74 -15.14 -15.11
N ASP A 325 11.70 -14.10 -15.95
CA ASP A 325 12.74 -13.85 -16.96
C ASP A 325 14.04 -13.29 -16.36
N ASP A 326 13.97 -12.64 -15.20
CA ASP A 326 15.05 -11.82 -14.64
C ASP A 326 15.49 -12.25 -13.22
N THR A 327 14.63 -12.94 -12.47
CA THR A 327 14.92 -13.37 -11.08
C THR A 327 14.43 -14.78 -10.80
N ALA A 328 15.22 -15.56 -10.07
CA ALA A 328 14.86 -16.87 -9.57
C ALA A 328 14.24 -16.84 -8.16
N THR A 329 14.52 -15.79 -7.39
CA THR A 329 14.09 -15.68 -5.98
C THR A 329 12.97 -14.68 -5.75
N GLY A 330 12.65 -13.87 -6.76
CA GLY A 330 11.77 -12.72 -6.66
C GLY A 330 12.48 -11.44 -6.25
N SER A 331 13.76 -11.48 -5.92
CA SER A 331 14.57 -10.29 -5.63
C SER A 331 14.98 -9.58 -6.92
N TYR A 332 14.76 -8.26 -7.00
CA TYR A 332 15.45 -7.37 -7.93
C TYR A 332 16.41 -6.44 -7.19
N GLY A 333 17.49 -6.98 -6.61
CA GLY A 333 18.50 -6.13 -6.00
C GLY A 333 19.53 -6.84 -5.15
N ALA A 334 20.29 -6.03 -4.41
CA ALA A 334 21.39 -6.47 -3.57
C ALA A 334 21.07 -6.25 -2.08
N GLY A 335 20.24 -7.12 -1.51
CA GLY A 335 19.89 -7.07 -0.09
C GLY A 335 21.07 -7.34 0.86
N SER A 336 22.14 -8.00 0.40
CA SER A 336 23.26 -8.43 1.26
C SER A 336 24.09 -7.30 1.85
N VAL A 337 24.11 -6.15 1.18
CA VAL A 337 24.86 -4.96 1.61
C VAL A 337 24.04 -4.03 2.51
N ALA A 338 22.79 -4.40 2.79
CA ALA A 338 21.88 -3.60 3.59
C ALA A 338 22.31 -3.48 5.06
N THR A 339 22.05 -2.31 5.65
CA THR A 339 22.30 -2.07 7.08
C THR A 339 21.16 -1.27 7.71
N ALA A 340 20.85 -1.55 8.99
CA ALA A 340 19.88 -0.75 9.74
C ALA A 340 20.27 0.75 9.81
N ALA A 341 21.56 1.06 9.83
CA ALA A 341 22.06 2.44 9.84
C ALA A 341 21.64 3.19 8.56
N HIS A 342 21.80 2.58 7.38
CA HIS A 342 21.30 3.16 6.14
C HIS A 342 19.77 3.27 6.13
N GLY A 343 19.08 2.26 6.69
CA GLY A 343 17.63 2.29 6.87
C GLY A 343 17.14 3.52 7.63
N HIS A 344 17.73 3.81 8.79
CA HIS A 344 17.38 5.00 9.57
C HIS A 344 17.60 6.31 8.79
N ILE A 345 18.70 6.40 8.04
CA ILE A 345 19.01 7.59 7.22
C ILE A 345 17.94 7.79 6.13
N TRP A 346 17.64 6.74 5.37
CA TRP A 346 16.69 6.83 4.26
C TRP A 346 15.24 7.01 4.71
N LEU A 347 14.83 6.40 5.82
CA LEU A 347 13.51 6.62 6.42
C LEU A 347 13.35 8.07 6.87
N ALA A 348 14.36 8.64 7.53
CA ALA A 348 14.33 10.04 7.94
C ALA A 348 14.30 10.99 6.74
N ALA A 349 15.10 10.73 5.71
CA ALA A 349 15.11 11.51 4.48
C ALA A 349 13.76 11.45 3.75
N ALA A 350 13.16 10.26 3.66
CA ALA A 350 11.84 10.07 3.05
C ALA A 350 10.75 10.83 3.83
N ALA A 351 10.72 10.71 5.17
CA ALA A 351 9.75 11.42 5.99
C ALA A 351 9.87 12.94 5.85
N ALA A 352 11.10 13.48 5.85
CA ALA A 352 11.36 14.90 5.64
C ALA A 352 10.90 15.35 4.24
N GLU A 353 11.17 14.56 3.21
CA GLU A 353 10.70 14.85 1.85
C GLU A 353 9.17 14.90 1.77
N LYS A 354 8.47 13.94 2.38
CA LYS A 354 7.00 13.93 2.36
C LYS A 354 6.41 15.10 3.15
N ALA A 355 7.09 15.56 4.21
CA ALA A 355 6.73 16.81 4.88
C ALA A 355 6.93 18.04 3.96
N GLU A 356 7.98 18.09 3.14
CA GLU A 356 8.11 19.16 2.14
C GLU A 356 7.02 19.09 1.06
N HIS A 357 6.64 17.90 0.61
CA HIS A 357 5.49 17.75 -0.31
C HIS A 357 4.19 18.28 0.31
N VAL A 358 3.95 18.08 1.60
CA VAL A 358 2.80 18.67 2.31
C VAL A 358 2.84 20.18 2.24
N ARG A 359 3.99 20.81 2.51
CA ARG A 359 4.13 22.28 2.40
C ARG A 359 3.88 22.76 0.98
N GLU A 360 4.39 22.05 -0.02
CA GLU A 360 4.17 22.38 -1.42
C GLU A 360 2.70 22.25 -1.82
N ILE A 361 1.99 21.20 -1.37
CA ILE A 361 0.54 21.04 -1.61
C ILE A 361 -0.23 22.24 -1.05
N HIS A 362 0.08 22.67 0.18
CA HIS A 362 -0.53 23.86 0.78
C HIS A 362 -0.29 25.12 -0.04
N GLU A 363 0.96 25.35 -0.42
CA GLU A 363 1.35 26.51 -1.21
C GLU A 363 0.67 26.52 -2.59
N GLN A 364 0.62 25.36 -3.25
CA GLN A 364 0.00 25.19 -4.55
C GLN A 364 -1.52 25.36 -4.51
N GLN A 365 -2.18 24.92 -3.44
CA GLN A 365 -3.61 25.17 -3.24
C GLN A 365 -3.88 26.66 -3.00
N ARG A 366 -3.12 27.32 -2.12
CA ARG A 366 -3.23 28.75 -1.84
C ARG A 366 -3.05 29.60 -3.09
N ARG A 367 -2.02 29.33 -3.90
CA ARG A 367 -1.78 30.02 -5.18
C ARG A 367 -2.93 29.85 -6.17
N ARG A 368 -3.53 28.65 -6.24
CA ARG A 368 -4.69 28.39 -7.12
C ARG A 368 -5.93 29.15 -6.65
N GLU A 369 -6.16 29.24 -5.34
CA GLU A 369 -7.24 30.05 -4.76
C GLU A 369 -7.09 31.52 -5.15
N GLN A 370 -5.90 32.11 -4.94
CA GLN A 370 -5.61 33.49 -5.33
C GLN A 370 -5.82 33.75 -6.82
N ARG A 371 -5.42 32.83 -7.70
CA ARG A 371 -5.71 32.96 -9.14
C ARG A 371 -7.21 32.94 -9.44
N ARG A 372 -7.99 32.11 -8.73
CA ARG A 372 -9.45 32.03 -8.93
C ARG A 372 -10.15 33.30 -8.43
N GLU A 373 -9.67 33.89 -7.35
CA GLU A 373 -10.12 35.20 -6.85
C GLU A 373 -9.77 36.33 -7.81
N ALA A 374 -8.59 36.28 -8.45
CA ALA A 374 -8.16 37.20 -9.50
C ALA A 374 -8.86 36.97 -10.86
N GLY A 375 -9.89 36.12 -10.93
CA GLY A 375 -10.72 35.93 -12.12
C GLY A 375 -10.21 34.90 -13.12
N TYR A 376 -9.28 34.01 -12.78
CA TYR A 376 -8.93 32.87 -13.65
C TYR A 376 -9.99 31.76 -13.57
N GLY A 377 -10.07 30.93 -14.63
CA GLY A 377 -10.98 29.77 -14.66
C GLY A 377 -12.44 30.12 -14.98
N LEU A 378 -12.67 31.13 -15.83
CA LEU A 378 -13.99 31.65 -16.21
C LEU A 378 -14.81 30.74 -17.14
N TRP A 379 -14.28 29.57 -17.52
CA TRP A 379 -15.02 28.62 -18.36
C TRP A 379 -16.32 28.19 -17.66
N GLY A 380 -17.47 28.48 -18.28
CA GLY A 380 -18.81 28.21 -17.73
C GLY A 380 -19.40 29.33 -16.86
N ARG A 381 -18.74 30.49 -16.72
CA ARG A 381 -19.37 31.72 -16.24
C ARG A 381 -19.96 32.47 -17.44
N THR A 382 -21.19 32.13 -17.80
CA THR A 382 -22.12 32.96 -18.58
C THR A 382 -23.33 33.26 -17.73
#